data_AF-A0A7L9BSW2-F1
#
_entry.id   AF-A0A7L9BSW2-F1
#
_cell.length_a   1.000
_cell.length_b   1.000
_cell.length_c   1.000
_cell.angle_alpha   90.00
_cell.angle_beta   90.00
_cell.angle_gamma   90.00
#
_symmetry.space_group_name_H-M   'P 1'
#
loop_
_entity.id
_entity.type
_entity.pdbx_description
1 polymer ?
#
loop_
_entity_poly.entity_id
_entity_poly.type
_entity_poly.pdbx_seq_one_letter_code
_entity_poly.pdbx_strand_id
1 'polypeptide(L)'
;MTIVTRSAAVVLLAAAAAIALAQAGGQPAASPAHEASASAAARLAAAEKACKMLHDLDDGSPIAHQTPEHSYLWSLRRFEAQRDVELAKDHGVAAARRHLDHVRALAAKVAGANAKGAFSTFDVAATEYYVAEAEELLAKARAK
;
A
#
# COMPACT_ATOMS: atom_id res chain seq x y z
N MET A 1 -57.59 57.18 8.54
CA MET A 1 -58.39 56.22 9.33
C MET A 1 -59.10 55.27 8.37
N THR A 2 -58.40 54.23 7.87
CA THR A 2 -58.94 52.92 7.45
C THR A 2 -57.77 51.99 7.18
N ILE A 3 -58.00 50.70 7.45
CA ILE A 3 -57.02 49.64 7.69
C ILE A 3 -56.95 48.73 6.45
N VAL A 4 -55.89 47.93 6.36
CA VAL A 4 -55.79 46.59 5.73
C VAL A 4 -55.15 46.54 4.33
N THR A 5 -53.93 46.00 4.27
CA THR A 5 -53.71 44.68 3.63
C THR A 5 -52.42 44.05 4.14
N ARG A 6 -52.57 42.94 4.87
CA ARG A 6 -51.51 42.03 5.31
C ARG A 6 -51.19 41.08 4.17
N SER A 7 -49.93 40.94 3.79
CA SER A 7 -49.48 39.85 2.92
C SER A 7 -48.50 38.94 3.65
N ALA A 8 -49.00 37.73 3.90
CA ALA A 8 -48.34 36.43 4.09
C ALA A 8 -46.83 36.42 4.38
N ALA A 9 -46.48 36.17 5.65
CA ALA A 9 -45.13 35.74 6.02
C ALA A 9 -45.16 34.77 7.20
N VAL A 10 -45.93 33.69 7.11
CA VAL A 10 -45.78 32.54 8.01
C VAL A 10 -46.22 31.30 7.24
N VAL A 11 -45.27 30.44 6.88
CA VAL A 11 -45.34 28.97 6.75
C VAL A 11 -44.15 28.58 5.87
N LEU A 12 -42.96 28.42 6.46
CA LEU A 12 -41.84 27.66 5.88
C LEU A 12 -40.70 27.54 6.91
N LEU A 13 -41.01 27.00 8.09
CA LEU A 13 -39.99 26.73 9.11
C LEU A 13 -40.45 25.57 10.02
N ALA A 14 -40.74 24.42 9.43
CA ALA A 14 -41.03 23.19 10.20
C ALA A 14 -40.67 21.88 9.48
N ALA A 15 -39.82 21.90 8.44
CA ALA A 15 -39.44 20.70 7.69
C ALA A 15 -37.94 20.37 7.71
N ALA A 16 -37.12 21.13 8.47
CA ALA A 16 -35.66 20.92 8.49
C ALA A 16 -35.15 20.10 9.69
N ALA A 17 -35.96 19.85 10.72
CA ALA A 17 -35.52 19.18 11.95
C ALA A 17 -35.72 17.65 11.95
N ALA A 18 -36.52 17.09 11.03
CA ALA A 18 -36.82 15.66 11.02
C ALA A 18 -35.83 14.81 10.21
N ILE A 19 -35.02 15.42 9.33
CA ILE A 19 -34.07 14.68 8.48
C ILE A 19 -32.74 14.44 9.21
N ALA A 20 -32.41 15.24 10.23
CA ALA A 20 -31.17 15.08 11.00
C ALA A 20 -31.19 13.90 11.99
N LEU A 21 -32.37 13.45 12.46
CA LEU A 21 -32.47 12.30 13.37
C LEU A 21 -32.48 10.93 12.68
N ALA A 22 -32.67 10.87 11.36
CA ALA A 22 -32.70 9.60 10.64
C ALA A 22 -31.30 9.04 10.28
N GLN A 23 -30.24 9.85 10.39
CA GLN A 23 -28.87 9.41 10.12
C GLN A 23 -28.11 8.90 11.35
N ALA A 24 -28.73 8.92 12.54
CA ALA A 24 -28.17 8.28 13.73
C ALA A 24 -28.45 6.75 13.78
N GLY A 25 -29.18 6.22 12.80
CA GLY A 25 -29.52 4.80 12.71
C GLY A 25 -28.43 3.97 12.05
N GLY A 26 -27.50 3.47 12.87
CA GLY A 26 -26.93 2.13 12.69
C GLY A 26 -26.10 1.89 11.44
N GLN A 27 -24.99 2.63 11.27
CA GLN A 27 -23.88 2.02 10.56
C GLN A 27 -23.27 0.98 11.50
N PRO A 28 -23.34 -0.33 11.20
CA PRO A 28 -22.71 -1.34 12.05
C PRO A 28 -21.23 -0.98 12.15
N ALA A 29 -20.77 -0.70 13.37
CA ALA A 29 -19.37 -0.43 13.64
C ALA A 29 -18.57 -1.60 13.05
N ALA A 30 -17.73 -1.30 12.05
CA ALA A 30 -16.90 -2.31 11.43
C ALA A 30 -16.07 -2.94 12.55
N SER A 31 -16.11 -4.28 12.65
CA SER A 31 -15.28 -4.99 13.62
C SER A 31 -13.82 -4.59 13.41
N PRO A 32 -13.00 -4.42 14.47
CA PRO A 32 -11.58 -4.05 14.34
C PRO A 32 -10.79 -4.91 13.35
N ALA A 33 -11.17 -6.19 13.19
CA ALA A 33 -10.58 -7.09 12.21
C ALA A 33 -10.85 -6.68 10.75
N HIS A 34 -12.04 -6.15 10.47
CA HIS A 34 -12.43 -5.67 9.14
C HIS A 34 -11.71 -4.36 8.77
N GLU A 35 -11.53 -3.45 9.73
CA GLU A 35 -10.79 -2.21 9.52
C GLU A 35 -9.29 -2.46 9.29
N ALA A 36 -8.70 -3.38 10.04
CA ALA A 36 -7.32 -3.81 9.83
C ALA A 36 -7.10 -4.41 8.42
N SER A 37 -8.04 -5.22 7.94
CA SER A 37 -8.00 -5.81 6.59
C SER A 37 -8.17 -4.75 5.48
N ALA A 38 -9.05 -3.77 5.66
CA ALA A 38 -9.25 -2.69 4.69
C ALA A 38 -7.99 -1.80 4.56
N SER A 39 -7.34 -1.50 5.70
CA SER A 39 -6.06 -0.78 5.73
C SER A 39 -4.93 -1.57 5.06
N ALA A 40 -4.85 -2.89 5.26
CA ALA A 40 -3.87 -3.75 4.59
C ALA A 40 -4.04 -3.76 3.07
N ALA A 41 -5.27 -3.87 2.57
CA ALA A 41 -5.56 -3.83 1.14
C ALA A 41 -5.18 -2.48 0.51
N ALA A 42 -5.47 -1.36 1.19
CA ALA A 42 -5.09 -0.02 0.72
C ALA A 42 -3.56 0.16 0.69
N ARG A 43 -2.85 -0.30 1.73
CA ARG A 43 -1.37 -0.32 1.76
C ARG A 43 -0.80 -1.16 0.62
N LEU A 44 -1.38 -2.33 0.35
CA LEU A 44 -0.92 -3.20 -0.73
C LEU A 44 -1.09 -2.51 -2.09
N ALA A 45 -2.26 -1.94 -2.37
CA ALA A 45 -2.51 -1.22 -3.61
C ALA A 45 -1.53 -0.05 -3.82
N ALA A 46 -1.26 0.73 -2.76
CA ALA A 46 -0.29 1.82 -2.81
C ALA A 46 1.14 1.32 -3.05
N ALA A 47 1.56 0.26 -2.35
CA ALA A 47 2.88 -0.32 -2.51
C ALA A 47 3.08 -0.96 -3.89
N GLU A 48 2.05 -1.58 -4.47
CA GLU A 48 2.09 -2.10 -5.84
C GLU A 48 2.23 -0.99 -6.87
N LYS A 49 1.49 0.12 -6.69
CA LYS A 49 1.63 1.29 -7.55
C LYS A 49 3.04 1.87 -7.49
N ALA A 50 3.60 2.01 -6.30
CA ALA A 50 4.98 2.49 -6.11
C ALA A 50 6.00 1.53 -6.75
N CYS A 51 5.86 0.21 -6.53
CA CYS A 51 6.73 -0.78 -7.18
C CYS A 51 6.65 -0.70 -8.71
N LYS A 52 5.48 -0.47 -9.30
CA LYS A 52 5.34 -0.29 -10.75
C LYS A 52 6.03 0.99 -11.24
N MET A 53 5.97 2.07 -10.47
CA MET A 53 6.63 3.34 -10.80
C MET A 53 8.15 3.28 -10.69
N LEU A 54 8.68 2.36 -9.87
CA LEU A 54 10.12 2.20 -9.69
C LEU A 54 10.78 1.37 -10.78
N HIS A 55 10.00 0.68 -11.62
CA HIS A 55 10.49 -0.04 -12.77
C HIS A 55 10.04 0.66 -14.05
N ASP A 56 10.92 0.64 -15.04
CA ASP A 56 10.60 0.90 -16.42
C ASP A 56 9.57 -0.13 -16.89
N LEU A 57 8.54 0.32 -17.60
CA LEU A 57 7.41 -0.52 -18.00
C LEU A 57 7.74 -1.40 -19.21
N ASP A 58 8.77 -1.05 -19.97
CA ASP A 58 9.14 -1.73 -21.21
C ASP A 58 10.08 -2.91 -20.92
N ASP A 59 11.02 -2.75 -20.00
CA ASP A 59 12.01 -3.78 -19.66
C ASP A 59 12.01 -4.22 -18.19
N GLY A 60 11.13 -3.63 -17.36
CA GLY A 60 11.03 -3.96 -15.93
C GLY A 60 12.20 -3.46 -15.11
N SER A 61 13.01 -2.54 -15.62
CA SER A 61 14.29 -2.20 -15.01
C SER A 61 14.19 -0.95 -14.10
N PRO A 62 14.85 -0.87 -12.94
CA PRO A 62 14.75 0.30 -12.07
C PRO A 62 15.09 1.62 -12.76
N ILE A 63 14.24 2.64 -12.56
CA ILE A 63 14.42 3.99 -13.11
C ILE A 63 15.68 4.64 -12.50
N ALA A 64 16.57 5.14 -13.37
CA ALA A 64 17.97 5.51 -13.10
C ALA A 64 18.25 6.58 -12.02
N HIS A 65 17.21 7.11 -11.35
CA HIS A 65 17.35 8.13 -10.31
C HIS A 65 17.04 7.61 -8.89
N GLN A 66 16.78 6.32 -8.73
CA GLN A 66 16.47 5.72 -7.43
C GLN A 66 17.58 4.74 -7.03
N THR A 67 18.05 4.87 -5.79
CA THR A 67 19.03 3.93 -5.20
C THR A 67 18.44 2.52 -5.12
N PRO A 68 19.28 1.46 -5.11
CA PRO A 68 18.79 0.09 -4.90
C PRO A 68 17.98 -0.03 -3.60
N GLU A 69 18.37 0.70 -2.56
CA GLU A 69 17.67 0.78 -1.28
C GLU A 69 16.20 1.22 -1.44
N HIS A 70 15.90 2.20 -2.30
CA HIS A 70 14.51 2.63 -2.52
C HIS A 70 13.66 1.50 -3.13
N SER A 71 14.21 0.78 -4.11
CA SER A 71 13.52 -0.38 -4.73
C SER A 71 13.28 -1.48 -3.70
N TYR A 72 14.29 -1.77 -2.87
CA TYR A 72 14.20 -2.72 -1.77
C TYR A 72 13.10 -2.34 -0.77
N LEU A 73 13.11 -1.11 -0.24
CA LEU A 73 12.16 -0.67 0.77
C LEU A 73 10.71 -0.72 0.28
N TRP A 74 10.45 -0.38 -0.98
CA TRP A 74 9.09 -0.49 -1.54
C TRP A 74 8.66 -1.93 -1.79
N SER A 75 9.59 -2.81 -2.15
CA SER A 75 9.31 -4.25 -2.21
C SER A 75 9.01 -4.83 -0.83
N LEU A 76 9.72 -4.39 0.22
CA LEU A 76 9.48 -4.82 1.60
C LEU A 76 8.09 -4.36 2.09
N ARG A 77 7.74 -3.08 1.89
CA ARG A 77 6.39 -2.56 2.21
C ARG A 77 5.28 -3.33 1.48
N ARG A 78 5.51 -3.70 0.21
CA ARG A 78 4.57 -4.54 -0.55
C ARG A 78 4.44 -5.93 0.06
N PHE A 79 5.55 -6.56 0.44
CA PHE A 79 5.53 -7.85 1.15
C PHE A 79 4.72 -7.78 2.45
N GLU A 80 4.99 -6.78 3.30
CA GLU A 80 4.30 -6.64 4.58
C GLU A 80 2.80 -6.44 4.38
N ALA A 81 2.41 -5.56 3.46
CA ALA A 81 1.00 -5.35 3.16
C ALA A 81 0.32 -6.59 2.56
N GLN A 82 1.01 -7.31 1.67
CA GLN A 82 0.48 -8.54 1.07
C GLN A 82 0.33 -9.64 2.13
N ARG A 83 1.34 -9.84 2.98
CA ARG A 83 1.27 -10.76 4.13
C ARG A 83 0.10 -10.39 5.04
N ASP A 84 -0.09 -9.11 5.33
CA ASP A 84 -1.18 -8.67 6.21
C ASP A 84 -2.57 -8.97 5.59
N VAL A 85 -2.69 -8.94 4.26
CA VAL A 85 -3.90 -9.37 3.53
C VAL A 85 -4.04 -10.90 3.50
N GLU A 86 -2.93 -11.63 3.39
CA GLU A 86 -2.88 -13.09 3.18
C GLU A 86 -2.78 -13.91 4.46
N LEU A 87 -2.64 -13.28 5.64
CA LEU A 87 -2.45 -13.91 6.96
C LEU A 87 -3.41 -15.08 7.26
N ALA A 88 -4.57 -15.12 6.59
CA ALA A 88 -5.56 -16.19 6.69
C ALA A 88 -5.27 -17.47 5.87
N LYS A 89 -4.30 -17.48 4.93
CA LYS A 89 -4.17 -18.57 3.93
C LYS A 89 -2.84 -19.32 3.93
N ASP A 90 -1.69 -18.67 4.07
CA ASP A 90 -0.38 -19.33 3.90
C ASP A 90 0.76 -18.73 4.74
N HIS A 91 0.44 -17.96 5.78
CA HIS A 91 1.41 -17.22 6.59
C HIS A 91 2.32 -16.26 5.79
N GLY A 92 1.92 -15.87 4.58
CA GLY A 92 2.64 -14.96 3.69
C GLY A 92 3.80 -15.60 2.94
N VAL A 93 3.80 -16.93 2.74
CA VAL A 93 4.83 -17.63 1.96
C VAL A 93 4.87 -17.12 0.51
N ALA A 94 3.70 -16.91 -0.12
CA ALA A 94 3.63 -16.34 -1.46
C ALA A 94 4.19 -14.91 -1.51
N ALA A 95 3.80 -14.05 -0.56
CA ALA A 95 4.32 -12.70 -0.43
C ALA A 95 5.85 -12.68 -0.25
N ALA A 96 6.39 -13.54 0.62
CA ALA A 96 7.82 -13.63 0.89
C ALA A 96 8.61 -14.15 -0.33
N ARG A 97 8.07 -15.15 -1.05
CA ARG A 97 8.65 -15.62 -2.33
C ARG A 97 8.74 -14.48 -3.33
N ARG A 98 7.65 -13.75 -3.54
CA ARG A 98 7.59 -12.63 -4.50
C ARG A 98 8.58 -11.54 -4.15
N HIS A 99 8.77 -11.24 -2.86
CA HIS A 99 9.77 -10.29 -2.39
C HIS A 99 11.20 -10.76 -2.71
N LEU A 100 11.53 -12.01 -2.38
CA LEU A 100 12.83 -12.60 -2.68
C LEU A 100 13.14 -12.57 -4.18
N ASP A 101 12.18 -12.94 -5.03
CA ASP A 101 12.37 -12.93 -6.48
C ASP A 101 12.65 -11.51 -7.00
N HIS A 102 11.95 -10.50 -6.47
CA HIS A 102 12.21 -9.11 -6.79
C HIS A 102 13.61 -8.66 -6.35
N VAL A 103 14.03 -8.97 -5.11
CA VAL A 103 15.33 -8.54 -4.59
C VAL A 103 16.49 -9.24 -5.31
N ARG A 104 16.32 -10.51 -5.72
CA ARG A 104 17.29 -11.21 -6.57
C ARG A 104 17.42 -10.59 -7.95
N ALA A 105 16.30 -10.18 -8.56
CA ALA A 105 16.32 -9.47 -9.84
C ALA A 105 17.03 -8.11 -9.71
N LEU A 106 16.78 -7.38 -8.62
CA LEU A 106 17.47 -6.14 -8.30
C LEU A 106 18.99 -6.36 -8.14
N ALA A 107 19.41 -7.36 -7.35
CA ALA A 107 20.81 -7.70 -7.15
C ALA A 107 21.52 -8.05 -8.47
N ALA A 108 20.89 -8.89 -9.31
CA ALA A 108 21.43 -9.24 -10.62
C ALA A 108 21.61 -8.01 -11.53
N LYS A 109 20.66 -7.08 -11.52
CA LYS A 109 20.77 -5.84 -12.30
C LYS A 109 21.87 -4.93 -11.76
N VAL A 110 21.94 -4.72 -10.45
CA VAL A 110 22.97 -3.87 -9.81
C VAL A 110 24.36 -4.42 -10.10
N ALA A 111 24.57 -5.73 -9.99
CA ALA A 111 25.84 -6.37 -10.35
C ALA A 111 26.20 -6.16 -11.83
N GLY A 112 25.25 -6.39 -12.74
CA GLY A 112 25.47 -6.20 -14.19
C GLY A 112 25.73 -4.74 -14.59
N ALA A 113 25.15 -3.79 -13.87
CA ALA A 113 25.31 -2.35 -14.11
C ALA A 113 26.55 -1.76 -13.38
N ASN A 114 27.01 -2.36 -12.28
CA ASN A 114 28.28 -2.04 -11.63
C ASN A 114 29.46 -2.28 -12.59
N ALA A 115 29.44 -3.36 -13.37
CA ALA A 115 30.46 -3.63 -14.40
C ALA A 115 30.56 -2.53 -15.49
N LYS A 116 29.52 -1.69 -15.60
CA LYS A 116 29.43 -0.54 -16.53
C LYS A 116 29.65 0.80 -15.82
N GLY A 117 29.98 0.80 -14.53
CA GLY A 117 30.20 2.00 -13.71
C GLY A 117 28.92 2.73 -13.26
N ALA A 118 27.73 2.14 -13.46
CA ALA A 118 26.46 2.79 -13.11
C ALA A 118 26.06 2.64 -11.63
N PHE A 119 26.64 1.66 -10.93
CA PHE A 119 26.47 1.45 -9.49
C PHE A 119 27.82 1.25 -8.81
N SER A 120 27.92 1.59 -7.53
CA SER A 120 29.12 1.40 -6.73
C SER A 120 29.25 -0.06 -6.24
N THR A 121 30.43 -0.43 -5.73
CA THR A 121 30.61 -1.72 -5.03
C THR A 121 29.80 -1.78 -3.73
N PHE A 122 29.51 -0.63 -3.11
CA PHE A 122 28.61 -0.53 -1.96
C PHE A 122 27.19 -0.93 -2.34
N ASP A 123 26.68 -0.49 -3.48
CA ASP A 123 25.36 -0.87 -3.98
C ASP A 123 25.24 -2.38 -4.18
N VAL A 124 26.30 -3.02 -4.70
CA VAL A 124 26.37 -4.49 -4.85
C VAL A 124 26.25 -5.16 -3.48
N ALA A 125 27.10 -4.79 -2.53
CA ALA A 125 27.08 -5.36 -1.17
C ALA A 125 25.74 -5.12 -0.46
N ALA A 126 25.11 -3.95 -0.65
CA ALA A 126 23.78 -3.66 -0.11
C ALA A 126 22.73 -4.63 -0.67
N THR A 127 22.75 -4.89 -1.98
CA THR A 127 21.81 -5.85 -2.58
C THR A 127 22.05 -7.30 -2.14
N GLU A 128 23.29 -7.70 -1.86
CA GLU A 128 23.59 -9.01 -1.27
C GLU A 128 22.96 -9.15 0.12
N TYR A 129 23.08 -8.10 0.95
CA TYR A 129 22.42 -8.04 2.25
C TYR A 129 20.89 -8.15 2.12
N TYR A 130 20.28 -7.42 1.18
CA TYR A 130 18.84 -7.48 0.95
C TYR A 130 18.37 -8.89 0.51
N VAL A 131 19.16 -9.60 -0.31
CA VAL A 131 18.85 -10.99 -0.68
C VAL A 131 18.84 -11.88 0.56
N ALA A 132 19.85 -11.78 1.42
CA ALA A 132 19.92 -12.55 2.66
C ALA A 132 18.73 -12.28 3.59
N GLU A 133 18.34 -11.01 3.74
CA GLU A 133 17.16 -10.62 4.52
C GLU A 133 15.86 -11.20 3.94
N ALA A 134 15.69 -11.16 2.61
CA ALA A 134 14.53 -11.72 1.94
C ALA A 134 14.46 -13.26 2.05
N GLU A 135 15.61 -13.95 2.06
CA GLU A 135 15.69 -15.39 2.31
C GLU A 135 15.27 -15.73 3.74
N GLU A 136 15.71 -14.93 4.72
CA GLU A 136 15.30 -15.08 6.12
C GLU A 136 13.79 -14.89 6.28
N LEU A 137 13.20 -13.87 5.64
CA LEU A 137 11.74 -13.64 5.66
C LEU A 137 10.96 -14.83 5.11
N LEU A 138 11.42 -15.43 4.01
CA LEU A 138 10.80 -16.62 3.44
C LEU A 138 10.96 -17.84 4.37
N ALA A 139 12.12 -18.03 4.98
CA ALA A 139 12.34 -19.10 5.95
C ALA A 139 11.40 -18.96 7.15
N LYS A 140 11.26 -17.74 7.68
CA LYS A 140 10.30 -17.42 8.76
C LYS A 140 8.85 -17.69 8.37
N ALA A 141 8.45 -17.33 7.14
CA ALA A 141 7.09 -17.59 6.66
C ALA A 141 6.79 -19.09 6.53
N ARG A 142 7.77 -19.89 6.11
CA ARG A 142 7.64 -21.36 5.97
C ARG A 142 7.64 -22.13 7.29
N ALA A 143 8.13 -21.51 8.37
CA ALA A 143 8.24 -22.13 9.69
C ALA A 143 7.02 -21.88 10.58
N LYS A 144 6.03 -21.09 10.11
CA LYS A 144 4.76 -20.84 10.77
C LYS A 144 3.70 -21.81 10.28
#